data_AF-A0A5B9GC40-F1
#
_entry.id   AF-A0A5B9GC40-F1
#
_cell.length_a   1.000
_cell.length_b   1.000
_cell.length_c   1.000
_cell.angle_alpha   90.00
_cell.angle_beta   90.00
_cell.angle_gamma   90.00
#
_symmetry.space_group_name_H-M   'P 1'
#
loop_
_entity.id
_entity.type
_entity.pdbx_description
1 polymer ?
#
loop_
_entity_poly.entity_id
_entity_poly.type
_entity_poly.pdbx_seq_one_letter_code
_entity_poly.pdbx_strand_id
1 'polypeptide(L)'
;NFFTMKDGVEKIRRGQFAFHMELNPGYRLIQETYREDEKCDLVEIDYINEIDPWVPGQKRSPFKDLFKINFLKIRESGLQECIHHRLHVQRPRCSGSVATFSSVGVADMLPAMLATLYGVLLAPAVLVMEILYHRLT
;
A
#
# COMPACT_ATOMS: atom_id res chain seq x y z
N ASN A 1 -21.17 -6.64 15.33
CA ASN A 1 -20.63 -7.96 14.97
C ASN A 1 -19.14 -7.94 15.18
N PHE A 2 -18.62 -8.83 16.03
CA PHE A 2 -17.18 -8.97 16.27
C PHE A 2 -16.70 -10.25 15.59
N PHE A 3 -15.62 -10.16 14.82
CA PHE A 3 -14.97 -11.31 14.20
C PHE A 3 -13.68 -11.60 14.95
N THR A 4 -13.26 -12.86 14.95
CA THR A 4 -11.90 -13.19 15.41
C THR A 4 -10.88 -12.61 14.43
N MET A 5 -9.66 -12.35 14.89
CA MET A 5 -8.59 -11.81 14.04
C MET A 5 -8.36 -12.69 12.79
N LYS A 6 -8.41 -14.02 12.95
CA LYS A 6 -8.24 -14.97 11.84
C LYS A 6 -9.37 -14.87 10.81
N ASP A 7 -10.61 -14.83 11.27
CA ASP A 7 -11.78 -14.71 10.38
C ASP A 7 -11.82 -13.34 9.70
N GLY A 8 -11.42 -12.28 10.40
CA GLY A 8 -11.32 -10.93 9.86
C GLY A 8 -10.29 -10.84 8.75
N VAL A 9 -9.09 -11.39 8.98
CA VAL A 9 -8.00 -11.43 7.98
C VAL A 9 -8.41 -12.28 6.77
N GLU A 10 -9.01 -13.45 6.96
CA GLU A 10 -9.51 -14.26 5.84
C GLU A 10 -10.58 -13.53 4.99
N LYS A 11 -11.40 -12.67 5.62
CA LYS A 11 -12.37 -11.84 4.90
C LYS A 11 -11.73 -10.69 4.13
N ILE A 12 -10.67 -10.07 4.68
CA ILE A 12 -9.89 -9.06 3.96
C ILE A 12 -9.35 -9.67 2.65
N ARG A 13 -8.85 -10.91 2.70
CA ARG A 13 -8.32 -11.63 1.54
C ARG A 13 -9.32 -11.83 0.40
N ARG A 14 -10.60 -12.03 0.71
CA ARG A 14 -11.65 -12.28 -0.30
C ARG A 14 -12.13 -11.02 -1.03
N GLY A 15 -11.60 -9.84 -0.66
CA GLY A 15 -12.02 -8.55 -1.17
C GLY A 15 -13.37 -8.10 -0.57
N GLN A 16 -13.62 -6.78 -0.57
CA GLN A 16 -14.88 -6.14 -0.11
C GLN A 16 -15.10 -6.04 1.41
N PHE A 17 -14.08 -6.27 2.24
CA PHE A 17 -14.21 -6.12 3.70
C PHE A 17 -13.06 -5.32 4.29
N ALA A 18 -13.39 -4.24 5.02
CA ALA A 18 -12.44 -3.51 5.84
C ALA A 18 -12.57 -3.98 7.30
N PHE A 19 -11.45 -4.34 7.91
CA PHE A 19 -11.42 -4.81 9.29
C PHE A 19 -10.47 -3.95 10.11
N HIS A 20 -10.96 -3.40 11.21
CA HIS A 20 -10.15 -2.66 12.17
C HIS A 20 -9.53 -3.63 13.18
N MET A 21 -8.20 -3.64 13.25
CA MET A 21 -7.43 -4.49 14.17
C MET A 21 -6.11 -3.83 14.53
N GLU A 22 -5.50 -4.30 15.61
CA GLU A 22 -4.13 -3.95 15.98
C GLU A 22 -3.14 -4.36 14.88
N LEU A 23 -2.31 -3.40 14.45
CA LEU A 23 -1.42 -3.56 13.30
C LEU A 23 -0.37 -4.66 13.52
N ASN A 24 0.25 -4.71 14.69
CA ASN A 24 1.36 -5.63 14.97
C ASN A 24 0.97 -7.12 14.83
N PRO A 25 -0.04 -7.65 15.57
CA PRO A 25 -0.45 -9.04 15.39
C PRO A 25 -1.14 -9.29 14.03
N GLY A 26 -1.82 -8.27 13.47
CA GLY A 26 -2.42 -8.33 12.14
C GLY A 26 -1.38 -8.55 11.04
N TYR A 27 -0.32 -7.75 11.02
CA TYR A 27 0.77 -7.88 10.05
C TYR A 27 1.54 -9.19 10.20
N ARG A 28 1.74 -9.66 11.42
CA ARG A 28 2.34 -10.99 11.62
C ARG A 28 1.51 -12.10 11.00
N LEU A 29 0.20 -12.10 11.25
CA LEU A 29 -0.71 -13.12 10.71
C LEU A 29 -0.77 -13.05 9.18
N ILE A 30 -0.84 -11.85 8.61
CA ILE A 30 -0.82 -11.63 7.15
C ILE A 30 0.51 -12.13 6.54
N GLN A 31 1.65 -11.85 7.17
CA GLN A 31 2.94 -12.32 6.67
C GLN A 31 3.03 -13.85 6.58
N GLU A 32 2.45 -14.55 7.55
CA GLU A 32 2.42 -16.02 7.65
C GLU A 32 1.37 -16.68 6.73
N THR A 33 0.26 -15.99 6.41
CA THR A 33 -0.88 -16.59 5.69
C THR A 33 -1.01 -16.16 4.23
N TYR A 34 -0.60 -14.94 3.87
CA TYR A 34 -0.80 -14.38 2.53
C TYR A 34 0.37 -14.73 1.61
N ARG A 35 0.04 -14.89 0.33
CA ARG A 35 1.04 -15.00 -0.73
C ARG A 35 1.67 -13.63 -1.04
N GLU A 36 2.79 -13.64 -1.75
CA GLU A 36 3.55 -12.40 -2.03
C GLU A 36 2.79 -11.41 -2.92
N ASP A 37 1.98 -11.92 -3.85
CA ASP A 37 1.10 -11.15 -4.73
C ASP A 37 -0.07 -10.52 -3.95
N GLU A 38 -0.69 -11.28 -3.05
CA GLU A 38 -1.81 -10.82 -2.22
C GLU A 38 -1.39 -9.72 -1.23
N LYS A 39 -0.12 -9.69 -0.82
CA LYS A 39 0.42 -8.65 0.08
C LYS A 39 0.40 -7.27 -0.58
N CYS A 40 0.47 -7.18 -1.91
CA CYS A 40 0.62 -5.92 -2.62
C CYS A 40 -0.70 -5.19 -2.83
N ASP A 41 -1.81 -5.91 -2.72
CA ASP A 41 -3.17 -5.37 -2.80
C ASP A 41 -3.68 -4.86 -1.43
N LEU A 42 -2.89 -5.04 -0.36
CA LEU A 42 -3.26 -4.58 0.98
C LEU A 42 -3.08 -3.07 1.13
N VAL A 43 -4.18 -2.40 1.47
CA VAL A 43 -4.23 -0.97 1.79
C VAL A 43 -4.57 -0.79 3.27
N GLU A 44 -3.75 -0.03 3.98
CA GLU A 44 -3.98 0.40 5.36
C GLU A 44 -4.61 1.80 5.38
N ILE A 45 -5.52 2.04 6.33
CA ILE A 45 -6.13 3.35 6.57
C ILE A 45 -6.12 3.60 8.07
N ASP A 46 -5.47 4.68 8.50
CA ASP A 46 -5.46 5.08 9.91
C ASP A 46 -6.81 5.66 10.31
N TYR A 47 -7.57 4.88 11.07
CA TYR A 47 -8.90 5.25 11.53
C TYR A 47 -8.87 5.98 12.89
N ILE A 48 -7.95 5.61 13.78
CA ILE A 48 -7.78 6.19 15.10
C ILE A 48 -6.30 6.56 15.22
N ASN A 49 -6.01 7.82 15.56
CA ASN A 49 -4.65 8.27 15.82
C ASN A 49 -4.05 7.42 16.95
N GLU A 50 -2.87 6.86 16.73
CA GLU A 50 -2.10 6.16 17.76
C GLU A 50 -1.93 7.07 18.98
N ILE A 51 -2.58 6.70 20.07
CA ILE A 51 -2.37 7.34 21.36
C ILE A 51 -1.21 6.59 22.00
N ASP A 52 -0.11 7.29 22.25
CA ASP A 52 1.00 6.73 23.02
C ASP A 52 0.48 6.14 24.34
N PRO A 53 0.72 4.84 24.62
CA PRO A 53 0.20 4.20 25.81
C PRO A 53 0.87 4.80 27.05
N TRP A 54 0.06 5.29 27.99
CA TRP A 54 0.54 5.80 29.27
C TRP A 54 0.51 4.70 30.33
N VAL A 55 1.56 4.66 31.16
CA VAL A 55 1.61 3.72 32.28
C VAL A 55 0.73 4.27 33.42
N PRO A 56 -0.32 3.54 33.84
CA PRO A 56 -1.16 3.97 34.95
C PRO A 56 -0.38 3.91 36.27
N GLY A 57 -0.57 4.91 37.13
CA GLY A 57 0.10 5.00 38.43
C GLY A 57 -0.84 5.45 39.55
N GLN A 58 -0.52 5.07 40.78
CA GLN A 58 -1.30 5.48 41.95
C GLN A 58 -1.29 7.00 42.11
N LYS A 59 -2.47 7.59 42.34
CA LYS A 59 -2.62 9.02 42.60
C LYS A 59 -1.81 9.39 43.86
N ARG A 60 -0.92 10.39 43.73
CA ARG A 60 0.04 10.85 44.77
C ARG A 60 1.11 9.82 45.18
N SER A 61 1.50 8.91 44.29
CA SER A 61 2.65 8.03 44.54
C SER A 61 3.95 8.82 44.70
N PRO A 62 4.81 8.48 45.70
CA PRO A 62 6.13 9.08 45.85
C PRO A 62 7.07 8.73 44.67
N PHE A 63 6.74 7.72 43.87
CA PHE A 63 7.55 7.29 42.73
C PHE A 63 7.20 7.99 41.41
N LYS A 64 6.21 8.89 41.41
CA LYS A 64 5.74 9.56 40.18
C LYS A 64 6.88 10.25 39.43
N ASP A 65 7.70 11.02 40.13
CA ASP A 65 8.80 11.79 39.51
C ASP A 65 9.93 10.87 39.07
N LEU A 66 10.23 9.83 39.85
CA LEU A 66 11.19 8.80 39.47
C LEU A 66 10.80 8.12 38.16
N PHE A 67 9.54 7.67 38.03
CA PHE A 67 9.07 7.06 36.79
C PHE A 67 9.10 8.05 35.63
N LYS A 68 8.65 9.28 35.85
CA LYS A 68 8.65 10.33 34.80
C LYS A 68 10.06 10.58 34.26
N ILE A 69 11.04 10.78 35.13
CA ILE A 69 12.44 11.05 34.74
C ILE A 69 13.02 9.85 33.99
N ASN A 70 12.79 8.62 34.48
CA ASN A 70 13.31 7.42 33.83
C ASN A 70 12.67 7.16 32.46
N PHE A 71 11.35 7.36 32.30
CA PHE A 71 10.69 7.22 31.01
C PHE A 71 11.17 8.27 30.00
N LEU A 72 11.38 9.52 30.43
CA LEU A 72 12.00 10.54 29.58
C LEU A 72 13.40 10.11 29.12
N LYS A 73 14.22 9.61 30.04
CA LYS A 73 15.57 9.10 29.73
C LYS A 73 15.54 7.92 28.75
N ILE A 74 14.61 6.98 28.90
CA ILE A 74 14.43 5.84 27.98
C ILE A 74 14.05 6.33 26.57
N ARG A 75 13.20 7.37 26.48
CA ARG A 75 12.80 7.96 25.21
C ARG A 75 13.94 8.75 24.56
N GLU A 76 14.65 9.58 25.32
CA GLU A 76 15.78 10.40 24.84
C GLU A 76 16.98 9.55 24.39
N SER A 77 17.22 8.41 25.06
CA SER A 77 18.28 7.47 24.67
C SER A 77 17.96 6.65 23.41
N GLY A 78 16.73 6.75 22.87
CA GLY A 78 16.30 5.96 21.71
C GLY A 78 16.07 4.47 22.00
N LEU A 79 16.15 4.05 23.27
CA LEU A 79 15.99 2.65 23.65
C LEU A 79 14.56 2.14 23.36
N GLN A 80 13.57 3.02 23.54
CA GLN A 80 12.18 2.74 23.15
C GLN A 80 12.06 2.45 21.65
N GLU A 81 12.67 3.27 20.79
CA GLU A 81 12.61 3.10 19.33
C GLU A 81 13.30 1.80 18.90
N CYS A 82 14.45 1.47 19.51
CA CYS A 82 15.17 0.23 19.23
C CYS A 82 14.32 -1.01 19.58
N ILE A 83 13.67 -1.01 20.75
CA ILE A 83 12.75 -2.09 21.15
C ILE A 83 11.54 -2.14 20.23
N HIS A 84 10.97 -0.99 19.88
CA HIS A 84 9.84 -0.88 18.96
C HIS A 84 10.19 -1.51 17.62
N HIS A 85 11.29 -1.11 16.99
CA HIS A 85 11.76 -1.66 15.71
C HIS A 85 12.05 -3.17 15.76
N ARG A 86 12.50 -3.69 16.92
CA ARG A 86 12.82 -5.11 17.09
C ARG A 86 11.59 -5.99 17.30
N LEU A 87 10.57 -5.48 18.01
CA LEU A 87 9.38 -6.24 18.38
C LEU A 87 8.19 -6.00 17.45
N HIS A 88 8.11 -4.82 16.82
CA HIS A 88 7.04 -4.52 15.88
C HIS A 88 7.34 -5.13 14.53
N VAL A 89 6.36 -5.88 14.04
CA VAL A 89 6.39 -6.37 12.68
C VAL A 89 6.16 -5.18 11.76
N GLN A 90 7.18 -4.85 10.97
CA GLN A 90 7.04 -3.83 9.93
C GLN A 90 5.97 -4.23 8.92
N ARG A 91 5.39 -3.22 8.28
CA ARG A 91 4.48 -3.42 7.15
C ARG A 91 5.09 -4.44 6.16
N PRO A 92 4.35 -5.49 5.77
CA PRO A 92 4.85 -6.48 4.84
C PRO A 92 5.29 -5.79 3.54
N ARG A 93 6.60 -5.86 3.25
CA ARG A 93 7.13 -5.35 1.99
C ARG A 93 6.88 -6.38 0.90
N CYS A 94 6.28 -5.95 -0.19
CA CYS A 94 6.26 -6.75 -1.40
C CYS A 94 7.66 -6.80 -2.02
N SER A 95 8.20 -8.00 -2.22
CA SER A 95 9.41 -8.23 -3.03
C SER A 95 9.14 -8.05 -4.54
N GLY A 96 8.21 -7.16 -4.90
CA GLY A 96 7.80 -6.91 -6.29
C GLY A 96 8.68 -5.89 -7.01
N SER A 97 9.60 -5.21 -6.30
CA SER A 97 10.43 -4.16 -6.88
C SER A 97 11.43 -4.65 -7.94
N VAL A 98 11.60 -5.96 -8.14
CA VAL A 98 12.51 -6.52 -9.16
C VAL A 98 11.74 -7.10 -10.37
N ALA A 99 10.40 -7.03 -10.38
CA ALA A 99 9.58 -7.62 -11.43
C ALA A 99 8.47 -6.71 -11.94
N THR A 100 8.62 -5.38 -11.83
CA THR A 100 7.88 -4.44 -12.69
C THR A 100 8.46 -4.42 -14.10
N PHE A 101 8.74 -5.60 -14.67
CA PHE A 101 8.45 -5.78 -16.09
C PHE A 101 6.93 -5.76 -16.18
N SER A 102 6.36 -4.55 -16.16
CA SER A 102 5.01 -4.36 -16.64
C SER A 102 5.09 -4.74 -18.11
N SER A 103 4.80 -6.01 -18.39
CA SER A 103 4.48 -6.51 -19.72
C SER A 103 3.29 -5.67 -20.14
N VAL A 104 3.57 -4.51 -20.74
CA VAL A 104 2.57 -3.56 -21.22
C VAL A 104 1.63 -4.38 -22.07
N GLY A 105 0.39 -4.53 -21.59
CA GLY A 105 -0.57 -5.39 -22.24
C GLY A 105 -0.81 -4.83 -23.64
N VAL A 106 -1.10 -5.71 -24.60
CA VAL A 106 -1.53 -5.26 -25.94
C VAL A 106 -2.70 -4.27 -25.81
N ALA A 107 -3.53 -4.41 -24.76
CA ALA A 107 -4.61 -3.50 -24.39
C ALA A 107 -4.15 -2.05 -24.12
N ASP A 108 -3.01 -1.86 -23.46
CA ASP A 108 -2.47 -0.54 -23.14
C ASP A 108 -1.84 0.13 -24.38
N MET A 109 -1.40 -0.67 -25.37
CA MET A 109 -0.86 -0.18 -26.66
C MET A 109 -1.91 0.04 -27.75
N LEU A 110 -3.17 -0.38 -27.54
CA LEU A 110 -4.26 -0.18 -28.49
C LEU A 110 -4.39 1.27 -29.01
N PRO A 111 -4.36 2.34 -28.18
CA PRO A 111 -4.52 3.70 -28.70
C PRO A 111 -3.38 4.10 -29.64
N ALA A 112 -2.15 3.67 -29.36
CA ALA A 112 -0.99 3.92 -30.22
C ALA A 112 -1.12 3.17 -31.56
N MET A 113 -1.59 1.91 -31.53
CA MET A 113 -1.80 1.10 -32.72
C MET A 113 -2.94 1.61 -33.60
N LEU A 114 -4.01 2.13 -33.00
CA LEU A 114 -5.10 2.77 -33.73
C LEU A 114 -4.65 4.08 -34.37
N ALA A 115 -3.88 4.91 -33.66
CA ALA A 115 -3.35 6.17 -34.19
C ALA A 115 -2.47 5.95 -35.43
N THR A 116 -1.60 4.93 -35.40
CA THR A 116 -0.76 4.60 -36.57
C THR A 116 -1.59 4.06 -37.73
N LEU A 117 -2.61 3.22 -37.46
CA LEU A 117 -3.53 2.73 -38.50
C LEU A 117 -4.28 3.88 -39.19
N TYR A 118 -4.84 4.82 -38.43
CA TYR A 118 -5.52 5.98 -39.00
C TYR A 118 -4.57 6.89 -39.79
N GLY A 119 -3.34 7.09 -39.31
CA GLY A 119 -2.32 7.86 -40.03
C GLY A 119 -1.98 7.25 -41.40
N VAL A 120 -1.81 5.92 -41.46
CA VAL A 120 -1.52 5.19 -42.71
C VAL A 120 -2.70 5.22 -43.69
N LEU A 121 -3.95 5.28 -43.21
CA LEU A 121 -5.13 5.38 -44.08
C LEU A 121 -5.37 6.81 -44.59
N LEU A 122 -5.12 7.83 -43.76
CA LEU A 122 -5.32 9.23 -44.14
C LEU A 122 -4.29 9.73 -45.16
N ALA A 123 -3.03 9.29 -45.06
CA ALA A 123 -1.97 9.70 -45.98
C ALA A 123 -2.28 9.45 -47.48
N PRO A 124 -2.66 8.23 -47.92
CA PRO A 124 -3.02 7.98 -49.31
C PRO A 124 -4.35 8.65 -49.71
N ALA A 125 -5.30 8.82 -48.78
CA ALA A 125 -6.54 9.52 -49.07
C ALA A 125 -6.28 10.99 -49.45
N VAL A 126 -5.38 11.66 -48.73
CA VAL A 126 -4.95 13.04 -49.06
C VAL A 126 -4.18 13.07 -50.38
N LEU A 127 -3.29 12.11 -50.63
CA LEU A 127 -2.54 12.03 -51.90
C LEU A 127 -3.48 11.86 -53.11
N VAL A 128 -4.49 10.99 -53.01
CA VAL A 128 -5.47 10.78 -54.09
C VAL A 128 -6.31 12.03 -54.33
N MET A 129 -6.73 12.71 -53.25
CA MET A 129 -7.43 13.99 -53.34
C MET A 129 -6.60 15.06 -54.06
N GLU A 130 -5.30 15.15 -53.75
CA GLU A 130 -4.39 16.09 -54.39
C GLU A 130 -4.23 15.81 -55.89
N ILE A 131 -4.02 14.54 -56.26
CA ILE A 131 -3.89 14.12 -57.67
C ILE A 131 -5.19 14.39 -58.44
N LEU A 132 -6.35 14.13 -57.84
CA LEU A 132 -7.65 14.37 -58.47
C LEU A 132 -7.88 15.86 -58.69
N TYR A 133 -7.58 16.70 -57.70
CA TYR A 133 -7.69 18.16 -57.80
C TYR A 133 -6.77 18.73 -58.90
N HIS A 134 -5.53 18.24 -58.97
CA HIS A 134 -4.56 18.67 -59.98
C HIS A 134 -4.90 18.17 -61.40
N ARG A 135 -5.69 17.09 -61.53
CA ARG A 135 -6.20 16.62 -62.83
C ARG A 135 -7.46 17.34 -63.28
N LEU A 136 -8.26 17.84 -62.34
CA LEU A 136 -9.51 18.56 -62.64
C LEU A 136 -9.29 20.06 -62.94
N THR A 137 -8.21 20.65 -62.41
CA THR A 137 -7.81 22.05 -62.63
C THR A 137 -6.84 22.14 -63.79
#